data_AF-A0A833PF35-F1
#
_entry.id   AF-A0A833PF35-F1
#
_cell.length_a   1.000
_cell.length_b   1.000
_cell.length_c   1.000
_cell.angle_alpha   90.00
_cell.angle_beta   90.00
_cell.angle_gamma   90.00
#
_symmetry.space_group_name_H-M   'P 1'
#
loop_
_entity.id
_entity.type
_entity.pdbx_description
1 polymer ?
#
loop_
_entity_poly.entity_id
_entity_poly.type
_entity_poly.pdbx_seq_one_letter_code
_entity_poly.pdbx_strand_id
1 'polypeptide(L)'
;MFNDLLLPMFDDEYYPDILVAEIKQLIEKFAKKVARTSFSDAEIYSLANLTVIEINEMKPQFEDLDSSLDDTAADYIAEALMMVVQDQGYLDLEMEELVANRVVNHSLFLYMRLKISKMMKRIAIQLSVKSRPS
;
A
#
# COMPACT_ATOMS: atom_id res chain seq x y z
N MET A 1 5.33 -7.13 -16.89
CA MET A 1 5.29 -6.16 -15.77
C MET A 1 4.58 -6.89 -14.64
N PHE A 2 5.32 -7.45 -13.69
CA PHE A 2 4.79 -7.96 -12.41
C PHE A 2 3.51 -8.84 -12.46
N ASN A 3 3.38 -9.73 -13.45
CA ASN A 3 2.19 -10.59 -13.56
C ASN A 3 2.00 -11.48 -12.32
N ASP A 4 3.12 -11.82 -11.68
CA ASP A 4 3.21 -12.81 -10.62
C ASP A 4 3.15 -12.19 -9.20
N LEU A 5 2.88 -10.89 -9.07
CA LEU A 5 2.74 -10.28 -7.75
C LEU A 5 1.53 -10.85 -7.02
N LEU A 6 1.76 -11.23 -5.76
CA LEU A 6 0.76 -11.78 -4.85
C LEU A 6 0.13 -13.10 -5.34
N LEU A 7 0.81 -13.87 -6.22
CA LEU A 7 0.33 -15.20 -6.61
C LEU A 7 -0.04 -16.08 -5.41
N PRO A 8 0.77 -16.17 -4.34
CA PRO A 8 0.40 -16.95 -3.17
C PRO A 8 -0.93 -16.52 -2.52
N MET A 9 -1.30 -15.24 -2.61
CA MET A 9 -2.58 -14.75 -2.10
C MET A 9 -3.74 -15.04 -3.06
N PHE A 10 -3.51 -15.05 -4.38
CA PHE A 10 -4.53 -15.43 -5.37
C PHE A 10 -4.80 -16.94 -5.38
N ASP A 11 -3.78 -17.76 -5.07
CA ASP A 11 -3.91 -19.21 -5.02
C ASP A 11 -4.55 -19.70 -3.70
N ASP A 12 -4.71 -18.82 -2.71
CA ASP A 12 -5.31 -19.12 -1.41
C ASP A 12 -6.73 -18.57 -1.33
N GLU A 13 -7.71 -19.49 -1.29
CA GLU A 13 -9.14 -19.17 -1.20
C GLU A 13 -9.52 -18.37 0.06
N TYR A 14 -8.65 -18.29 1.07
CA TYR A 14 -8.85 -17.44 2.24
C TYR A 14 -8.83 -15.94 1.89
N TYR A 15 -8.09 -15.51 0.87
CA TYR A 15 -8.00 -14.11 0.46
C TYR A 15 -8.92 -13.83 -0.75
N PRO A 16 -9.90 -12.91 -0.63
CA PRO A 16 -10.78 -12.61 -1.75
C PRO A 16 -10.03 -12.00 -2.94
N ASP A 17 -10.07 -12.66 -4.11
CA ASP A 17 -9.42 -12.21 -5.36
C ASP A 17 -9.61 -10.72 -5.67
N ILE A 18 -10.82 -10.20 -5.45
CA ILE A 18 -11.16 -8.81 -5.72
C ILE A 18 -10.34 -7.84 -4.84
N LEU A 19 -10.12 -8.19 -3.58
CA LEU A 19 -9.34 -7.39 -2.64
C LEU A 19 -7.84 -7.60 -2.88
N VAL A 20 -7.39 -8.81 -3.19
CA VAL A 20 -6.00 -9.09 -3.57
C VAL A 20 -5.62 -8.30 -4.83
N ALA A 21 -6.51 -8.22 -5.81
CA ALA A 21 -6.32 -7.41 -7.02
C ALA A 21 -6.22 -5.91 -6.70
N GLU A 22 -6.97 -5.39 -5.72
CA GLU A 22 -6.84 -4.01 -5.27
C GLU A 22 -5.48 -3.74 -4.60
N ILE A 23 -4.98 -4.66 -3.76
CA ILE A 23 -3.63 -4.58 -3.18
C ILE A 23 -2.58 -4.57 -4.30
N LYS A 24 -2.70 -5.48 -5.28
CA LYS A 24 -1.81 -5.53 -6.44
C LYS A 24 -1.77 -4.18 -7.16
N GLN A 25 -2.91 -3.53 -7.37
CA GLN A 25 -2.96 -2.21 -8.00
C GLN A 25 -2.24 -1.12 -7.18
N LEU A 26 -2.29 -1.19 -5.85
CA LEU A 26 -1.54 -0.27 -4.98
C LEU A 26 -0.03 -0.47 -5.13
N ILE A 27 0.43 -1.72 -5.17
CA ILE A 27 1.84 -2.07 -5.38
C ILE A 27 2.30 -1.66 -6.79
N GLU A 28 1.48 -1.85 -7.82
CA GLU A 28 1.78 -1.38 -9.18
C GLU A 28 1.87 0.15 -9.26
N LYS A 29 1.03 0.88 -8.51
CA LYS A 29 1.13 2.35 -8.41
C LYS A 29 2.43 2.76 -7.73
N PHE A 30 2.86 2.03 -6.71
CA PHE A 30 4.16 2.23 -6.07
C PHE A 30 5.30 1.98 -7.07
N ALA A 31 5.29 0.85 -7.80
CA ALA A 31 6.27 0.54 -8.84
C ALA A 31 6.37 1.64 -9.89
N LYS A 32 5.22 2.12 -10.40
CA LYS A 32 5.16 3.22 -11.36
C LYS A 32 5.71 4.53 -10.80
N LYS A 33 5.64 4.78 -9.49
CA LYS A 33 6.25 5.97 -8.89
C LYS A 33 7.77 5.83 -8.86
N VAL A 34 8.27 4.71 -8.32
CA VAL A 34 9.71 4.43 -8.19
C VAL A 34 10.39 4.45 -9.56
N ALA A 35 9.74 3.92 -10.60
CA ALA A 35 10.30 3.90 -11.95
C ALA A 35 10.42 5.27 -12.66
N ARG A 36 9.73 6.31 -12.17
CA ARG A 36 9.68 7.62 -12.87
C ARG A 36 10.82 8.55 -12.48
N THR A 37 11.38 8.37 -11.28
CA THR A 37 12.40 9.26 -10.71
C THR A 37 13.31 8.43 -9.83
N SER A 38 14.61 8.68 -9.87
CA SER A 38 15.54 8.09 -8.90
C SER A 38 15.29 8.70 -7.51
N PHE A 39 14.83 7.87 -6.58
CA PHE A 39 14.65 8.21 -5.17
C PHE A 39 15.84 7.73 -4.35
N SER A 40 16.09 8.40 -3.22
CA SER A 40 16.93 7.87 -2.15
C SER A 40 16.22 6.76 -1.38
N ASP A 41 16.98 5.93 -0.67
CA ASP A 41 16.44 4.83 0.14
C ASP A 41 15.37 5.30 1.14
N ALA A 42 15.63 6.43 1.82
CA ALA A 42 14.69 7.03 2.75
C ALA A 42 13.36 7.45 2.09
N GLU A 43 13.41 7.94 0.85
CA GLU A 43 12.21 8.28 0.09
C GLU A 43 11.45 7.03 -0.37
N ILE A 44 12.15 5.96 -0.71
CA ILE A 44 11.52 4.67 -1.04
C ILE A 44 10.81 4.10 0.18
N TYR A 45 11.44 4.12 1.36
CA TYR A 45 10.78 3.69 2.60
C TYR A 45 9.54 4.54 2.90
N SER A 46 9.61 5.86 2.66
CA SER A 46 8.43 6.73 2.81
C SER A 46 7.31 6.38 1.82
N LEU A 47 7.63 6.10 0.57
CA LEU A 47 6.67 5.68 -0.46
C LEU A 47 6.07 4.29 -0.16
N ALA A 48 6.88 3.33 0.29
CA ALA A 48 6.45 2.01 0.71
C ALA A 48 5.50 2.12 1.90
N ASN A 49 5.85 2.90 2.92
CA ASN A 49 5.00 3.17 4.08
C ASN A 49 3.63 3.75 3.70
N LEU A 50 3.57 4.68 2.75
CA LEU A 50 2.30 5.21 2.25
C LEU A 50 1.46 4.14 1.54
N THR A 51 2.10 3.24 0.80
CA THR A 51 1.44 2.11 0.14
C THR A 51 0.87 1.13 1.17
N VAL A 52 1.66 0.76 2.17
CA VAL A 52 1.25 -0.12 3.29
C VAL A 52 0.10 0.50 4.09
N ILE A 53 0.13 1.82 4.30
CA ILE A 53 -1.00 2.56 4.89
C ILE A 53 -2.28 2.39 4.08
N GLU A 54 -2.22 2.52 2.76
CA GLU A 54 -3.38 2.36 1.87
C GLU A 54 -3.93 0.93 1.93
N ILE A 55 -3.05 -0.07 1.97
CA ILE A 55 -3.42 -1.48 2.12
C ILE A 55 -4.09 -1.72 3.49
N ASN A 56 -3.52 -1.19 4.57
CA ASN A 56 -4.10 -1.29 5.91
C ASN A 56 -5.50 -0.67 6.00
N GLU A 57 -5.85 0.27 5.12
CA GLU A 57 -7.20 0.81 5.08
C GLU A 57 -8.26 -0.17 4.57
N MET A 58 -7.83 -1.25 3.90
CA MET A 58 -8.70 -2.30 3.36
C MET A 58 -9.05 -3.38 4.39
N LYS A 59 -8.43 -3.42 5.57
CA LYS A 59 -8.70 -4.44 6.62
C LYS A 59 -10.19 -4.68 6.89
N PRO A 60 -11.05 -3.65 7.04
CA PRO A 60 -12.47 -3.87 7.26
C PRO A 60 -13.17 -4.60 6.11
N GLN A 61 -12.72 -4.41 4.87
CA GLN A 61 -13.29 -5.08 3.70
C GLN A 61 -12.95 -6.57 3.67
N PHE A 62 -11.75 -6.93 4.15
CA PHE A 62 -11.38 -8.33 4.35
C PHE A 62 -12.24 -8.95 5.45
N GLU A 63 -12.40 -8.26 6.59
CA GLU A 63 -13.25 -8.72 7.70
C GLU A 63 -14.72 -8.91 7.27
N ASP A 64 -15.26 -8.01 6.45
CA ASP A 64 -16.62 -8.10 5.89
C ASP A 64 -16.82 -9.33 4.98
N LEU A 65 -15.74 -9.95 4.51
CA LEU A 65 -15.73 -11.14 3.65
C LEU A 65 -15.15 -12.38 4.37
N ASP A 66 -15.19 -12.40 5.71
CA ASP A 66 -14.67 -13.50 6.55
C ASP A 66 -13.16 -13.79 6.34
N SER A 67 -12.42 -12.78 5.89
CA SER A 67 -10.98 -12.83 5.63
C SER A 67 -10.22 -11.82 6.50
N SER A 68 -8.89 -11.81 6.43
CA SER A 68 -8.06 -10.83 7.15
C SER A 68 -6.70 -10.60 6.48
N LEU A 69 -6.10 -9.43 6.76
CA LEU A 69 -4.69 -9.16 6.46
C LEU A 69 -3.85 -9.58 7.68
N ASP A 70 -3.56 -10.88 7.73
CA ASP A 70 -2.79 -11.54 8.78
C ASP A 70 -1.26 -11.39 8.57
N ASP A 71 -0.48 -12.06 9.43
CA ASP A 71 0.99 -12.08 9.32
C ASP A 71 1.44 -12.66 7.96
N THR A 72 0.77 -13.70 7.47
CA THR A 72 1.08 -14.33 6.18
C THR A 72 0.87 -13.38 5.02
N ALA A 73 -0.27 -12.67 4.98
CA ALA A 73 -0.52 -11.64 3.97
C ALA A 73 0.52 -10.52 4.03
N ALA A 74 0.95 -10.13 5.24
CA ALA A 74 1.99 -9.13 5.42
C ALA A 74 3.32 -9.53 4.76
N ASP A 75 3.73 -10.79 4.92
CA ASP A 75 4.94 -11.33 4.32
C ASP A 75 4.86 -11.31 2.78
N TYR A 76 3.75 -11.78 2.19
CA TYR A 76 3.55 -11.74 0.74
C TYR A 76 3.57 -10.31 0.17
N ILE A 77 3.01 -9.35 0.90
CA ILE A 77 3.04 -7.93 0.51
C ILE A 77 4.45 -7.36 0.63
N ALA A 78 5.20 -7.71 1.67
CA ALA A 78 6.59 -7.29 1.86
C ALA A 78 7.48 -7.79 0.71
N GLU A 79 7.36 -9.08 0.37
CA GLU A 79 8.05 -9.69 -0.76
C GLU A 79 7.70 -8.99 -2.08
N ALA A 80 6.43 -8.71 -2.32
CA ALA A 80 5.96 -7.99 -3.50
C ALA A 80 6.56 -6.57 -3.61
N LEU A 81 6.63 -5.82 -2.50
CA LEU A 81 7.26 -4.50 -2.47
C LEU A 81 8.77 -4.59 -2.72
N MET A 82 9.44 -5.59 -2.14
CA MET A 82 10.87 -5.84 -2.36
C MET A 82 11.18 -6.15 -3.82
N MET A 83 10.39 -7.03 -4.46
CA MET A 83 10.54 -7.34 -5.88
C MET A 83 10.46 -6.09 -6.76
N VAL A 84 9.55 -5.17 -6.43
CA VAL A 84 9.38 -3.91 -7.17
C VAL A 84 10.60 -3.02 -7.06
N VAL A 85 11.16 -2.82 -5.87
CA VAL A 85 12.32 -1.92 -5.70
C VAL A 85 13.60 -2.53 -6.26
N GLN A 86 13.77 -3.85 -6.15
CA GLN A 86 14.91 -4.55 -6.74
C GLN A 86 14.89 -4.52 -8.27
N ASP A 87 13.72 -4.63 -8.90
CA ASP A 87 13.56 -4.46 -10.36
C ASP A 87 13.98 -3.07 -10.84
N GLN A 88 13.93 -2.07 -9.96
CA GLN A 88 14.40 -0.70 -10.23
C GLN A 88 15.87 -0.47 -9.84
N GLY A 89 16.58 -1.51 -9.41
CA GLY A 89 18.02 -1.46 -9.10
C GLY A 89 18.36 -1.16 -7.64
N TYR A 90 17.37 -1.10 -6.74
CA TYR A 90 17.58 -0.89 -5.31
C TYR A 90 17.79 -2.24 -4.61
N LEU A 91 19.06 -2.65 -4.46
CA LEU A 91 19.43 -3.97 -3.92
C LEU A 91 19.80 -3.95 -2.43
N ASP A 92 20.15 -2.77 -1.89
CA ASP A 92 20.65 -2.61 -0.51
C ASP A 92 19.54 -2.24 0.49
N LEU A 93 18.27 -2.25 0.06
CA LEU A 93 17.15 -1.91 0.93
C LEU A 93 16.82 -3.05 1.89
N GLU A 94 16.44 -2.68 3.11
CA GLU A 94 16.00 -3.61 4.15
C GLU A 94 14.51 -3.91 3.98
N MET A 95 14.16 -5.19 3.98
CA MET A 95 12.77 -5.64 3.80
C MET A 95 11.91 -5.15 4.97
N GLU A 96 12.43 -5.22 6.19
CA GLU A 96 11.75 -4.77 7.40
C GLU A 96 11.38 -3.29 7.33
N GLU A 97 12.21 -2.45 6.71
CA GLU A 97 11.97 -1.01 6.57
C GLU A 97 10.89 -0.68 5.53
N LEU A 98 10.74 -1.52 4.49
CA LEU A 98 9.66 -1.38 3.50
C LEU A 98 8.27 -1.62 4.10
N VAL A 99 8.19 -2.43 5.15
CA VAL A 99 6.96 -2.75 5.89
C VAL A 99 7.04 -2.33 7.36
N ALA A 100 7.89 -1.36 7.71
CA ALA A 100 8.15 -0.96 9.11
C ALA A 100 6.88 -0.51 9.84
N ASN A 101 5.94 0.14 9.14
CA ASN A 101 4.57 0.25 9.60
C ASN A 101 3.86 -1.09 9.39
N ARG A 102 4.26 -2.11 10.17
CA ARG A 102 3.82 -3.49 10.01
C ARG A 102 2.34 -3.53 9.67
N VAL A 103 2.01 -4.19 8.55
CA VAL A 103 0.65 -4.53 8.13
C VAL A 103 -0.13 -5.14 9.31
N VAL A 104 0.55 -5.74 10.27
CA VAL A 104 -0.04 -6.46 11.37
C VAL A 104 -0.45 -5.59 12.57
N ASN A 105 0.33 -4.63 13.06
CA ASN A 105 -0.05 -3.91 14.29
C ASN A 105 0.69 -2.58 14.50
N HIS A 106 0.06 -1.44 14.19
CA HIS A 106 0.14 -0.27 15.07
C HIS A 106 -1.02 0.72 14.88
N SER A 107 -1.93 0.70 15.86
CA SER A 107 -2.78 1.81 16.31
C SER A 107 -3.88 2.29 15.37
N LEU A 108 -5.14 2.06 15.80
CA LEU A 108 -6.35 2.80 15.39
C LEU A 108 -6.10 4.32 15.23
N PHE A 109 -5.14 4.86 15.99
CA PHE A 109 -4.71 6.24 15.96
C PHE A 109 -4.08 6.68 14.62
N LEU A 110 -3.21 5.86 14.01
CA LEU A 110 -2.60 6.19 12.73
C LEU A 110 -3.62 6.07 11.59
N TYR A 111 -4.44 5.01 11.62
CA TYR A 111 -5.58 4.83 10.70
C TYR A 111 -6.56 6.01 10.77
N MET A 112 -6.97 6.44 11.97
CA MET A 112 -7.81 7.63 12.13
C MET A 112 -7.13 8.91 11.63
N ARG A 113 -5.83 9.10 11.93
CA ARG A 113 -5.07 10.29 11.49
C ARG A 113 -4.99 10.39 9.96
N LEU A 114 -4.76 9.27 9.27
CA LEU A 114 -4.67 9.22 7.81
C LEU A 114 -6.06 9.37 7.16
N LYS A 115 -7.08 8.73 7.71
CA LYS A 115 -8.47 8.89 7.26
C LYS A 115 -8.94 10.35 7.38
N ILE A 116 -8.62 11.00 8.51
CA ILE A 116 -8.86 12.43 8.71
C ILE A 116 -8.05 13.27 7.71
N SER A 117 -6.78 12.96 7.48
CA SER A 117 -5.94 13.67 6.51
C SER A 117 -6.48 13.58 5.07
N LYS A 118 -6.89 12.39 4.62
CA LYS A 118 -7.52 12.18 3.31
C LYS A 118 -8.86 12.89 3.21
N MET A 119 -9.69 12.84 4.26
CA MET A 119 -10.96 13.57 4.32
C MET A 119 -10.74 15.08 4.22
N MET A 120 -9.78 15.63 4.95
CA MET A 120 -9.40 17.04 4.91
C MET A 120 -8.90 17.45 3.51
N LYS A 121 -8.07 16.63 2.86
CA LYS A 121 -7.62 16.88 1.47
C LYS A 121 -8.80 16.90 0.48
N ARG A 122 -9.75 15.97 0.60
CA ARG A 122 -10.95 15.94 -0.26
C ARG A 122 -11.81 17.19 -0.07
N ILE A 123 -12.00 17.63 1.17
CA ILE A 123 -12.73 18.86 1.49
C ILE A 123 -12.01 20.09 0.91
N ALA A 124 -10.69 20.20 1.09
CA ALA A 124 -9.90 21.31 0.55
C ALA A 124 -10.00 21.41 -0.98
N ILE A 125 -9.96 20.28 -1.69
CA ILE A 125 -10.13 20.22 -3.15
C ILE A 125 -11.54 20.69 -3.54
N GLN A 126 -12.59 20.20 -2.88
CA GLN A 126 -13.97 20.62 -3.17
C GLN A 126 -14.19 22.12 -2.97
N LEU A 127 -13.61 22.69 -1.90
CA LEU A 127 -13.68 24.13 -1.64
C LEU A 127 -12.92 24.93 -2.69
N SER A 128 -11.73 24.47 -3.11
CA SER A 128 -10.93 25.15 -4.15
C SER A 128 -11.62 25.16 -5.52
N VAL A 129 -12.33 24.10 -5.89
CA VAL A 129 -13.09 24.04 -7.16
C VAL A 129 -14.29 24.99 -7.14
N LYS A 130 -14.93 25.19 -5.99
CA LYS A 130 -16.11 26.06 -5.85
C LYS A 130 -15.77 27.55 -5.80
N SER A 131 -14.51 27.92 -5.56
CA SER A 131 -14.04 29.31 -5.44
C SER A 131 -13.42 29.89 -6.71
N ARG A 132 -13.43 29.19 -7.85
CA ARG A 132 -13.01 29.79 -9.13
C ARG A 132 -14.14 30.69 -9.66
N PRO A 133 -13.94 32.01 -9.81
CA PRO A 133 -14.90 32.86 -10.50
C PRO A 133 -14.92 32.48 -11.98
N SER A 134 -16.13 32.38 -12.53
CA SER A 134 -16.43 32.22 -13.96
C SER A 134 -15.97 33.41 -14.78
#